data_AF-A0A3D9FFY9-F1
#
_entry.id   AF-A0A3D9FFY9-F1
#
_cell.length_a   1.000
_cell.length_b   1.000
_cell.length_c   1.000
_cell.angle_alpha   90.00
_cell.angle_beta   90.00
_cell.angle_gamma   90.00
#
_symmetry.space_group_name_H-M   'P 1'
#
loop_
_entity.id
_entity.type
_entity.pdbx_description
1 polymer ?
#
loop_
_entity_poly.entity_id
_entity_poly.type
_entity_poly.pdbx_seq_one_letter_code
_entity_poly.pdbx_strand_id
1 'polypeptide(L)'
;MDRKPAKTPAPPYYSVTTTASLGKKHDPHRHVSLGLALYAQAETIDGFLGWEVMMETDFSIAISYWRSLGSIETWRHHEGHCGAKQLGKKWFSHCITRIALVERDYGFEE
;
A
#
# COMPACT_ATOMS: atom_id res chain seq x y z
N MET A 1 14.07 8.10 10.48
CA MET A 1 14.35 7.27 9.30
C MET A 1 14.22 8.16 8.09
N ASP A 2 15.22 8.19 7.24
CA ASP A 2 15.18 8.91 5.96
C ASP A 2 14.12 8.22 5.08
N ARG A 3 12.95 8.85 4.95
CA ARG A 3 11.89 8.36 4.06
C ARG A 3 12.23 8.78 2.65
N LYS A 4 12.60 7.82 1.81
CA LYS A 4 12.77 8.02 0.37
C LYS A 4 11.59 7.42 -0.41
N PRO A 5 11.23 7.98 -1.57
CA PRO A 5 10.27 7.36 -2.48
C PRO A 5 10.67 5.92 -2.85
N ALA A 6 9.68 5.11 -3.21
CA ALA A 6 9.95 3.74 -3.66
C ALA A 6 10.82 3.75 -4.94
N LYS A 7 11.81 2.87 -5.01
CA LYS A 7 12.68 2.72 -6.19
C LYS A 7 12.00 1.82 -7.23
N THR A 8 11.20 2.41 -8.09
CA THR A 8 10.51 1.72 -9.18
C THR A 8 11.39 1.56 -10.43
N PRO A 9 11.17 0.50 -11.24
CA PRO A 9 11.79 0.38 -12.56
C PRO A 9 11.23 1.43 -13.52
N ALA A 10 11.85 1.58 -14.69
CA ALA A 10 11.28 2.41 -15.76
C ALA A 10 9.83 1.95 -16.08
N PRO A 11 8.88 2.89 -16.22
CA PRO A 11 7.50 2.59 -16.64
C PRO A 11 7.42 1.76 -17.94
N PRO A 12 6.35 0.97 -18.14
CA PRO A 12 5.13 0.99 -17.34
C PRO A 12 5.14 -0.01 -16.18
N TYR A 13 4.46 0.37 -15.10
CA TYR A 13 4.12 -0.49 -13.96
C TYR A 13 2.79 -0.02 -13.34
N TYR A 14 2.24 -0.76 -12.40
CA TYR A 14 0.97 -0.43 -11.76
C TYR A 14 1.17 0.19 -10.37
N SER A 15 0.31 1.13 -10.03
CA SER A 15 0.15 1.66 -8.68
C SER A 15 -1.21 1.24 -8.11
N VAL A 16 -1.19 0.71 -6.89
CA VAL A 16 -2.39 0.38 -6.12
C VAL A 16 -2.44 1.31 -4.92
N THR A 17 -3.36 2.27 -4.97
CA THR A 17 -3.53 3.28 -3.92
C THR A 17 -4.78 2.98 -3.11
N THR A 18 -4.62 2.77 -1.81
CA THR A 18 -5.74 2.75 -0.85
C THR A 18 -5.76 4.05 -0.08
N THR A 19 -6.87 4.77 -0.18
CA THR A 19 -7.14 6.00 0.55
C THR A 19 -8.27 5.72 1.55
N ALA A 20 -8.06 6.01 2.82
CA ALA A 20 -9.04 5.71 3.87
C ALA A 20 -9.14 6.82 4.92
N SER A 21 -10.38 7.16 5.27
CA SER A 21 -10.70 7.92 6.47
C SER A 21 -10.74 6.98 7.68
N LEU A 22 -10.14 7.40 8.78
CA LEU A 22 -9.99 6.62 10.01
C LEU A 22 -11.13 6.96 10.97
N GLY A 23 -11.76 5.94 11.53
CA GLY A 23 -12.88 6.05 12.45
C GLY A 23 -12.45 6.07 13.92
N LYS A 24 -13.41 6.28 14.83
CA LYS A 24 -13.19 6.39 16.29
C LYS A 24 -12.54 5.15 16.94
N LYS A 25 -12.56 4.00 16.27
CA LYS A 25 -11.97 2.73 16.74
C LYS A 25 -10.58 2.47 16.16
N HIS A 26 -10.02 3.42 15.41
CA HIS A 26 -8.68 3.31 14.84
C HIS A 26 -7.65 3.27 15.97
N ASP A 27 -6.72 2.33 15.84
CA ASP A 27 -5.56 2.18 16.71
C ASP A 27 -4.32 2.47 15.86
N PRO A 28 -3.70 3.66 16.01
CA PRO A 28 -2.55 4.06 15.19
C PRO A 28 -1.36 3.11 15.31
N HIS A 29 -1.07 2.63 16.52
CA HIS A 29 0.07 1.74 16.74
C HIS A 29 -0.15 0.40 16.04
N ARG A 30 -1.33 -0.21 16.21
CA ARG A 30 -1.65 -1.47 15.51
C ARG A 30 -1.75 -1.30 14.00
N HIS A 31 -2.24 -0.16 13.51
CA HIS A 31 -2.30 0.10 12.08
C HIS A 31 -0.89 0.18 11.48
N VAL A 32 0.04 0.90 12.13
CA VAL A 32 1.44 0.97 11.69
C VAL A 32 2.09 -0.42 11.73
N SER A 33 1.95 -1.17 12.82
CA SER A 33 2.52 -2.52 12.93
C SER A 33 1.96 -3.49 11.88
N LEU A 34 0.65 -3.44 11.63
CA LEU A 34 0.01 -4.25 10.60
C LEU A 34 0.52 -3.87 9.19
N GLY A 35 0.65 -2.57 8.91
CA GLY A 35 1.20 -2.08 7.64
C GLY A 35 2.61 -2.62 7.40
N LEU A 36 3.51 -2.47 8.37
CA LEU A 36 4.88 -2.99 8.28
C LEU A 36 4.91 -4.51 8.02
N ALA A 37 4.08 -5.28 8.73
CA ALA A 37 3.99 -6.73 8.51
C ALA A 37 3.48 -7.09 7.12
N LEU A 38 2.48 -6.36 6.60
CA LEU A 38 1.96 -6.56 5.25
C LEU A 38 3.00 -6.22 4.18
N TYR A 39 3.80 -5.18 4.39
CA TYR A 39 4.85 -4.82 3.43
C TYR A 39 5.94 -5.88 3.37
N ALA A 40 6.39 -6.40 4.52
CA ALA A 40 7.33 -7.51 4.55
C ALA A 40 6.79 -8.77 3.84
N GLN A 41 5.48 -8.99 3.85
CA GLN A 41 4.85 -10.08 3.09
C GLN A 41 4.75 -9.75 1.60
N ALA A 42 4.37 -8.52 1.24
CA ALA A 42 4.28 -8.09 -0.15
C ALA A 42 5.64 -8.19 -0.87
N GLU A 43 6.75 -7.95 -0.17
CA GLU A 43 8.11 -8.15 -0.68
C GLU A 43 8.41 -9.58 -1.13
N THR A 44 7.66 -10.57 -0.65
CA THR A 44 7.83 -11.98 -1.07
C THR A 44 7.04 -12.32 -2.35
N ILE A 45 6.17 -11.42 -2.81
CA ILE A 45 5.35 -11.63 -3.99
C ILE A 45 6.12 -11.22 -5.24
N ASP A 46 6.22 -12.12 -6.21
CA ASP A 46 6.85 -11.82 -7.49
C ASP A 46 6.14 -10.64 -8.20
N GLY A 47 6.94 -9.64 -8.54
CA GLY A 47 6.47 -8.41 -9.17
C GLY A 47 6.08 -7.29 -8.20
N PHE A 48 6.28 -7.43 -6.89
CA PHE A 48 6.26 -6.26 -5.99
C PHE A 48 7.45 -5.33 -6.28
N LEU A 49 7.20 -4.02 -6.32
CA LEU A 49 8.21 -3.01 -6.69
C LEU A 49 8.49 -1.99 -5.57
N GLY A 50 7.68 -1.98 -4.50
CA GLY A 50 7.83 -1.08 -3.37
C GLY A 50 6.51 -0.50 -2.91
N TRP A 51 6.57 0.34 -1.87
CA TRP A 51 5.40 0.93 -1.24
C TRP A 51 5.71 2.26 -0.59
N GLU A 52 4.67 3.06 -0.40
CA GLU A 52 4.71 4.35 0.28
C GLU A 52 3.49 4.48 1.19
N VAL A 53 3.65 5.10 2.36
CA VAL A 53 2.52 5.38 3.25
C VAL A 53 2.61 6.77 3.85
N MET A 54 1.46 7.43 3.88
CA MET A 54 1.22 8.60 4.70
C MET A 54 0.03 8.32 5.61
N MET A 55 0.15 8.68 6.88
CA MET A 55 -0.91 8.54 7.86
C MET A 55 -0.96 9.79 8.71
N GLU A 56 -2.16 10.35 8.79
CA GLU A 56 -2.53 11.41 9.70
C GLU A 56 -3.49 10.85 10.75
N THR A 57 -4.00 11.71 11.63
CA THR A 57 -4.86 11.29 12.74
C THR A 57 -6.16 10.64 12.26
N ASP A 58 -6.77 11.18 11.20
CA ASP A 58 -8.09 10.79 10.70
C ASP A 58 -8.06 10.33 9.23
N PHE A 59 -6.87 10.26 8.62
CA PHE A 59 -6.73 9.94 7.20
C PHE A 59 -5.47 9.13 6.91
N SER A 60 -5.52 8.25 5.91
CA SER A 60 -4.37 7.45 5.48
C SER A 60 -4.37 7.22 3.98
N ILE A 61 -3.16 7.19 3.43
CA ILE A 61 -2.87 6.81 2.04
C ILE A 61 -1.77 5.75 2.08
N ALA A 62 -2.05 4.58 1.52
CA ALA A 62 -1.07 3.54 1.27
C ALA A 62 -0.99 3.29 -0.23
N ILE A 63 0.21 3.34 -0.79
CA ILE A 63 0.48 3.09 -2.20
C ILE A 63 1.42 1.89 -2.28
N SER A 64 1.12 0.96 -3.18
CA SER A 64 2.03 -0.15 -3.51
C SER A 64 2.20 -0.25 -5.02
N TYR A 65 3.42 -0.56 -5.45
CA TYR A 65 3.81 -0.59 -6.85
C TYR A 65 4.04 -2.02 -7.31
N TRP A 66 3.58 -2.36 -8.51
CA TRP A 66 3.52 -3.73 -9.01
C TRP A 66 3.85 -3.83 -10.49
N ARG A 67 4.55 -4.89 -10.88
CA ARG A 67 4.92 -5.17 -12.28
C ARG A 67 3.71 -5.44 -13.16
N SER A 68 2.67 -6.07 -12.62
CA SER A 68 1.52 -6.52 -13.41
C SER A 68 0.23 -6.61 -12.58
N LEU A 69 -0.92 -6.58 -13.27
CA LEU A 69 -2.21 -6.91 -12.67
C LEU A 69 -2.24 -8.33 -12.09
N GLY A 70 -1.50 -9.28 -12.68
CA GLY A 70 -1.37 -10.64 -12.16
C GLY A 70 -0.71 -10.67 -10.77
N SER A 71 0.39 -9.93 -10.59
CA SER A 71 1.06 -9.77 -9.29
C SER A 71 0.13 -9.14 -8.25
N ILE A 72 -0.67 -8.14 -8.66
CA ILE A 72 -1.68 -7.52 -7.79
C ILE A 72 -2.75 -8.53 -7.37
N GLU A 73 -3.23 -9.36 -8.30
CA GLU A 73 -4.26 -10.36 -7.99
C GLU A 73 -3.71 -11.48 -7.08
N THR A 74 -2.45 -11.90 -7.27
CA THR A 74 -1.75 -12.80 -6.35
C THR A 74 -1.69 -12.20 -4.95
N TRP A 75 -1.27 -10.94 -4.83
CA TRP A 75 -1.22 -10.25 -3.54
C TRP A 75 -2.60 -10.10 -2.90
N ARG A 76 -3.62 -9.75 -3.69
CA ARG A 76 -5.00 -9.60 -3.21
C ARG A 76 -5.50 -10.86 -2.50
N HIS A 77 -5.12 -12.03 -2.98
CA HIS A 77 -5.51 -13.34 -2.43
C HIS A 77 -4.56 -13.89 -1.36
N HIS A 78 -3.43 -13.23 -1.10
CA HIS A 78 -2.51 -13.63 -0.05
C HIS A 78 -3.21 -13.62 1.32
N GLU A 79 -3.03 -14.68 2.12
CA GLU A 79 -3.78 -14.87 3.38
C GLU A 79 -3.60 -13.70 4.35
N GLY A 80 -2.37 -13.21 4.50
CA GLY A 80 -2.08 -12.06 5.35
C GLY A 80 -2.77 -10.78 4.88
N HIS A 81 -2.87 -10.56 3.57
CA HIS A 81 -3.58 -9.41 3.01
C HIS A 81 -5.09 -9.51 3.25
N CYS A 82 -5.67 -10.70 3.07
CA CYS A 82 -7.07 -10.98 3.38
C CYS A 82 -7.40 -10.70 4.85
N GLY A 83 -6.57 -11.18 5.79
CA GLY A 83 -6.73 -10.96 7.22
C GLY A 83 -6.63 -9.47 7.59
N ALA A 84 -5.63 -8.77 7.05
CA ALA A 84 -5.48 -7.34 7.28
C ALA A 84 -6.66 -6.52 6.76
N LYS A 85 -7.20 -6.87 5.59
CA LYS A 85 -8.37 -6.19 5.03
C LYS A 85 -9.60 -6.33 5.92
N GLN A 86 -9.81 -7.49 6.55
CA GLN A 86 -10.91 -7.68 7.50
C GLN A 86 -10.72 -6.84 8.78
N LEU A 87 -9.48 -6.74 9.27
CA LEU A 87 -9.17 -5.90 10.43
C LEU A 87 -9.32 -4.41 10.10
N GLY A 88 -8.81 -3.96 8.95
CA GLY A 88 -8.88 -2.58 8.49
C GLY A 88 -10.32 -2.05 8.37
N LYS A 89 -11.28 -2.89 7.97
CA LYS A 89 -12.72 -2.53 7.96
C LYS A 89 -13.25 -2.07 9.33
N LYS A 90 -12.61 -2.45 10.44
CA LYS A 90 -12.99 -1.99 11.79
C LYS A 90 -12.43 -0.60 12.11
N TRP A 91 -11.37 -0.20 11.43
CA TRP A 91 -10.68 1.06 11.63
C TRP A 91 -11.12 2.13 10.64
N PHE A 92 -11.54 1.76 9.44
CA PHE A 92 -11.93 2.70 8.40
C PHE A 92 -13.40 3.08 8.51
N SER A 93 -13.70 4.38 8.44
CA SER A 93 -15.07 4.87 8.25
C SER A 93 -15.45 4.84 6.77
N HIS A 94 -14.50 5.11 5.88
CA HIS A 94 -14.62 5.02 4.44
C HIS A 94 -13.26 4.68 3.83
N CYS A 95 -13.21 3.84 2.80
CA CYS A 95 -11.99 3.57 2.06
C CYS A 95 -12.27 3.31 0.58
N ILE A 96 -11.33 3.69 -0.28
CA ILE A 96 -11.32 3.34 -1.70
C ILE A 96 -9.94 2.82 -2.09
N THR A 97 -9.91 1.78 -2.92
CA THR A 97 -8.68 1.29 -3.56
C THR A 97 -8.78 1.55 -5.05
N ARG A 98 -7.76 2.19 -5.62
CA ARG A 98 -7.63 2.45 -7.06
C ARG A 98 -6.40 1.74 -7.60
N ILE A 99 -6.52 1.21 -8.79
CA ILE A 99 -5.41 0.59 -9.53
C ILE A 99 -5.22 1.42 -10.79
N ALA A 100 -4.02 1.93 -11.00
CA ALA A 100 -3.66 2.77 -12.13
C ALA A 100 -2.39 2.26 -12.80
N LEU A 101 -2.28 2.45 -14.12
CA LEU A 101 -1.03 2.26 -14.84
C LEU A 101 -0.20 3.54 -14.72
N VAL A 102 1.01 3.42 -14.21
CA VAL A 102 2.02 4.46 -14.28
C VAL A 102 2.68 4.35 -15.63
N GLU A 103 2.39 5.32 -16.51
CA GLU A 103 3.00 5.39 -17.84
C GLU A 103 4.29 6.23 -17.83
N ARG A 104 4.45 7.10 -16.82
CA ARG A 104 5.59 8.00 -16.65
C ARG A 104 5.83 8.27 -15.17
N ASP A 105 7.09 8.30 -14.78
CA ASP A 105 7.58 8.80 -13.49
C ASP A 105 8.87 9.61 -13.71
N TYR A 106 9.13 10.59 -12.85
CA TYR A 106 10.33 11.42 -12.89
C TYR A 106 10.67 11.82 -11.45
N GLY A 107 11.95 11.93 -11.13
CA GLY A 107 12.42 12.31 -9.80
C GLY A 107 13.69 13.15 -9.85
N PHE A 108 14.02 13.77 -8.73
CA PHE A 108 15.29 14.45 -8.51
C PHE A 108 15.88 14.00 -7.16
N GLU A 109 17.20 13.99 -7.06
CA GLU A 109 17.93 13.85 -5.80
C GLU A 109 18.88 15.06 -5.69
N GLU A 110 18.92 15.73 -4.53
CA GLU A 110 19.88 16.78 -4.19
C GLU A 110 21.08 16.21 -3.42
#